data_AF-A0A7W0R4K0-F1
#
_entry.id   AF-A0A7W0R4K0-F1
#
_cell.length_a   1.000
_cell.length_b   1.000
_cell.length_c   1.000
_cell.angle_alpha   90.00
_cell.angle_beta   90.00
_cell.angle_gamma   90.00
#
_symmetry.space_group_name_H-M   'P 1'
#
loop_
_entity.id
_entity.type
_entity.pdbx_description
1 polymer ?
#
loop_
_entity_poly.entity_id
_entity_poly.type
_entity_poly.pdbx_seq_one_letter_code
_entity_poly.pdbx_strand_id
1 'polypeptide(L)'
;MPSLVLGPLLRHVDKVSATIWVETEAACRVSVTTGEHGEPALLGQATTFHVRGHHYALVVVEGLEPGSLTPYDVRLDDAVVWPEADSTRPPSRIRTAGGSEAFSVVFGSCRYATPLAITNEEQEDFPPDALDSYSIKIAALPQEQWPDALVLLGDQVYADETTETTKKYLAAHRDLDKPPHDQLANFEEFTYIYHQSWSDPNIRWLLSTIPSSMIFDDHDVIDDWNTSSDWRRKINATDWWADRIAGALGSYWLYQHIGNLSPEELREDPNVALITGAQDGYDDLRELALEADRNPSSIRWSYRRKWHTVRLLMIDSRAARSLEEGDRAMLDEEEFSWVEQMLIDAGNDGIEHVLVGSSLPWLMPPAIHDLEGWNAELVRRFQGRRIGRWAEKIRQAGDLEHWAAFPNSFDRLGAVLESLARGEHGKAPTSLLVLSGDVHHAYVAEIVEPKGITSRIYQLTCSPVHNEVPHPMVQTFKIGWSKPAVA
;
A
#
# COMPACT_ATOMS: atom_id res chain seq x y z
N MET A 1 -15.62 23.22 18.81
CA MET A 1 -14.91 21.96 19.06
C MET A 1 -14.43 21.49 17.72
N PRO A 2 -13.18 21.04 17.60
CA PRO A 2 -12.64 20.55 16.34
C PRO A 2 -13.46 19.36 15.87
N SER A 3 -13.70 19.27 14.56
CA SER A 3 -14.33 18.11 13.93
C SER A 3 -13.30 17.10 13.45
N LEU A 4 -13.73 15.84 13.32
CA LEU A 4 -12.93 14.75 12.76
C LEU A 4 -13.04 14.76 11.23
N VAL A 5 -12.01 15.29 10.57
CA VAL A 5 -11.93 15.42 9.11
C VAL A 5 -11.85 14.03 8.46
N LEU A 6 -10.92 13.20 8.94
CA LEU A 6 -10.72 11.85 8.42
C LEU A 6 -10.36 10.86 9.52
N GLY A 7 -10.68 9.59 9.28
CA GLY A 7 -10.49 8.51 10.23
C GLY A 7 -11.64 8.34 11.23
N PRO A 8 -11.46 7.53 12.28
CA PRO A 8 -10.21 6.87 12.64
C PRO A 8 -9.85 5.73 11.68
N LEU A 9 -8.56 5.57 11.45
CA LEU A 9 -7.97 4.42 10.78
C LEU A 9 -7.26 3.57 11.83
N LEU A 10 -7.67 2.32 11.98
CA LEU A 10 -6.92 1.31 12.71
C LEU A 10 -5.77 0.83 11.81
N ARG A 11 -4.55 1.15 12.20
CA ARG A 11 -3.34 0.91 11.40
C ARG A 11 -2.60 -0.30 11.95
N HIS A 12 -1.43 -0.09 12.56
CA HIS A 12 -0.69 -1.13 13.25
C HIS A 12 -1.53 -1.78 14.35
N VAL A 13 -1.58 -3.12 14.37
CA VAL A 13 -2.04 -3.91 15.53
C VAL A 13 -1.16 -5.15 15.64
N ASP A 14 -0.65 -5.38 16.85
CA ASP A 14 0.11 -6.58 17.17
C ASP A 14 -0.55 -7.37 18.32
N LYS A 15 0.26 -8.05 19.13
CA LYS A 15 -0.23 -8.84 20.26
C LYS A 15 -0.75 -7.97 21.42
N VAL A 16 -0.22 -6.76 21.61
CA VAL A 16 -0.44 -5.96 22.82
C VAL A 16 -0.59 -4.45 22.56
N SER A 17 -0.51 -4.02 21.31
CA SER A 17 -0.55 -2.63 20.95
C SER A 17 -1.33 -2.39 19.66
N ALA A 18 -1.77 -1.15 19.49
CA ALA A 18 -2.42 -0.66 18.29
C ALA A 18 -2.07 0.80 18.03
N THR A 19 -2.17 1.24 16.77
CA THR A 19 -2.06 2.65 16.39
C THR A 19 -3.33 3.08 15.67
N ILE A 20 -3.92 4.16 16.14
CA ILE A 20 -5.08 4.80 15.51
C ILE A 20 -4.64 6.13 14.91
N TRP A 21 -4.87 6.29 13.61
CA TRP A 21 -4.59 7.52 12.87
C TRP A 21 -5.86 8.34 12.67
N VAL A 22 -5.76 9.66 12.81
CA VAL A 22 -6.85 10.62 12.53
C VAL A 22 -6.34 11.89 11.88
N GLU A 23 -7.23 12.57 11.15
CA GLU A 23 -7.09 13.97 10.72
C GLU A 23 -8.23 14.80 11.32
N THR A 24 -7.91 16.03 11.75
CA THR A 24 -8.79 16.91 12.51
C THR A 24 -8.78 18.32 11.91
N GLU A 25 -9.87 19.05 12.13
CA GLU A 25 -10.06 20.41 11.57
C GLU A 25 -9.10 21.45 12.16
N ALA A 26 -8.71 21.26 13.43
CA ALA A 26 -7.86 22.19 14.15
C ALA A 26 -7.05 21.44 15.22
N ALA A 27 -5.99 22.08 15.69
CA ALA A 27 -5.14 21.50 16.73
C ALA A 27 -5.95 21.14 18.00
N CYS A 28 -5.82 19.90 18.48
CA CYS A 28 -6.54 19.40 19.64
C CYS A 28 -5.85 18.21 20.33
N ARG A 29 -6.40 17.78 21.46
CA ARG A 29 -6.07 16.48 22.07
C ARG A 29 -6.98 15.41 21.49
N VAL A 30 -6.37 14.33 21.00
CA VAL A 30 -7.07 13.12 20.54
C VAL A 30 -6.91 12.05 21.61
N SER A 31 -8.02 11.47 22.06
CA SER A 31 -8.03 10.38 23.03
C SER A 31 -8.77 9.18 22.48
N VAL A 32 -8.20 7.99 22.65
CA VAL A 32 -8.86 6.71 22.39
C VAL A 32 -9.25 6.10 23.73
N THR A 33 -10.50 5.68 23.85
CA THR A 33 -11.02 5.14 25.12
C THR A 33 -11.88 3.90 24.91
N THR A 34 -12.07 3.11 25.96
CA THR A 34 -12.94 1.93 25.95
C THR A 34 -13.94 1.95 27.11
N GLY A 35 -15.03 1.19 26.97
CA GLY A 35 -16.04 0.96 27.99
C GLY A 35 -17.46 1.25 27.52
N GLU A 36 -18.34 0.26 27.61
CA GLU A 36 -19.79 0.44 27.44
C GLU A 36 -20.42 0.55 28.84
N HIS A 37 -21.05 1.69 29.13
CA HIS A 37 -21.71 2.05 30.41
C HIS A 37 -20.78 2.36 31.60
N GLY A 38 -20.39 3.63 31.74
CA GLY A 38 -19.63 4.16 32.90
C GLY A 38 -18.78 5.38 32.51
N GLU A 39 -17.78 5.71 33.34
CA GLU A 39 -16.70 6.59 32.90
C GLU A 39 -15.77 5.80 31.96
N PRO A 40 -15.57 6.26 30.72
CA PRO A 40 -14.76 5.56 29.73
C PRO A 40 -13.28 5.53 30.14
N ALA A 41 -12.66 4.35 30.06
CA ALA A 41 -11.24 4.17 30.39
C ALA A 41 -10.34 4.65 29.23
N LEU A 42 -9.34 5.47 29.55
CA LEU A 42 -8.36 5.93 28.57
C LEU A 42 -7.46 4.77 28.12
N LEU A 43 -7.40 4.52 26.81
CA LEU A 43 -6.49 3.55 26.19
C LEU A 43 -5.20 4.22 25.70
N GLY A 44 -5.32 5.42 25.13
CA GLY A 44 -4.19 6.18 24.60
C GLY A 44 -4.59 7.62 24.29
N GLN A 45 -3.60 8.51 24.18
CA GLN A 45 -3.82 9.90 23.79
C GLN A 45 -2.62 10.47 23.04
N ALA A 46 -2.89 11.43 22.16
CA ALA A 46 -1.87 12.23 21.48
C ALA A 46 -2.37 13.66 21.26
N THR A 47 -1.46 14.61 21.14
CA THR A 47 -1.77 15.94 20.58
C THR A 47 -1.59 15.90 19.09
N THR A 48 -2.43 16.62 18.35
CA THR A 48 -2.27 16.72 16.90
C THR A 48 -0.98 17.44 16.53
N PHE A 49 -0.29 16.99 15.49
CA PHE A 49 0.78 17.72 14.81
C PHE A 49 0.24 18.40 13.54
N HIS A 50 0.92 19.45 13.08
CA HIS A 50 0.44 20.31 11.99
C HIS A 50 1.33 20.16 10.76
N VAL A 51 0.72 19.95 9.59
CA VAL A 51 1.39 19.96 8.29
C VAL A 51 0.53 20.72 7.30
N ARG A 52 0.99 21.89 6.85
CA ARG A 52 0.38 22.70 5.78
C ARG A 52 -1.14 22.88 5.91
N GLY A 53 -1.62 23.34 7.07
CA GLY A 53 -3.05 23.58 7.30
C GLY A 53 -3.87 22.35 7.70
N HIS A 54 -3.24 21.17 7.77
CA HIS A 54 -3.87 19.94 8.24
C HIS A 54 -3.35 19.54 9.62
N HIS A 55 -4.22 18.93 10.44
CA HIS A 55 -3.87 18.50 11.79
C HIS A 55 -4.08 17.00 11.97
N TYR A 56 -3.00 16.26 12.20
CA TYR A 56 -3.02 14.80 12.28
C TYR A 56 -2.67 14.30 13.67
N ALA A 57 -3.11 13.11 14.05
CA ALA A 57 -2.62 12.43 15.24
C ALA A 57 -2.46 10.93 15.02
N LEU A 58 -1.40 10.36 15.62
CA LEU A 58 -1.18 8.94 15.79
C LEU A 58 -1.34 8.61 17.27
N VAL A 59 -2.46 8.01 17.64
CA VAL A 59 -2.71 7.56 19.02
C VAL A 59 -2.23 6.12 19.16
N VAL A 60 -1.11 5.94 19.84
CA VAL A 60 -0.60 4.63 20.23
C VAL A 60 -1.35 4.16 21.47
N VAL A 61 -1.90 2.95 21.38
CA VAL A 61 -2.54 2.22 22.47
C VAL A 61 -1.64 1.05 22.81
N GLU A 62 -1.21 0.94 24.08
CA GLU A 62 -0.34 -0.14 24.57
C GLU A 62 -1.01 -0.90 25.71
N GLY A 63 -0.49 -2.09 26.03
CA GLY A 63 -0.97 -2.88 27.16
C GLY A 63 -2.33 -3.56 26.91
N LEU A 64 -2.69 -3.78 25.65
CA LEU A 64 -3.87 -4.56 25.28
C LEU A 64 -3.68 -6.03 25.67
N GLU A 65 -4.77 -6.66 26.11
CA GLU A 65 -4.77 -8.10 26.40
C GLU A 65 -4.60 -8.89 25.09
N PRO A 66 -3.66 -9.85 24.99
CA PRO A 66 -3.47 -10.66 23.79
C PRO A 66 -4.71 -11.46 23.39
N GLY A 67 -5.01 -11.48 22.09
CA GLY A 67 -6.17 -12.21 21.54
C GLY A 67 -7.53 -11.63 21.94
N SER A 68 -7.57 -10.38 22.39
CA SER A 68 -8.79 -9.70 22.83
C SER A 68 -9.46 -8.89 21.73
N LEU A 69 -10.74 -8.57 21.98
CA LEU A 69 -11.54 -7.64 21.20
C LEU A 69 -11.92 -6.44 22.07
N THR A 70 -11.24 -5.32 21.86
CA THR A 70 -11.45 -4.10 22.66
C THR A 70 -12.25 -3.08 21.85
N PRO A 71 -13.51 -2.77 22.20
CA PRO A 71 -14.24 -1.67 21.57
C PRO A 71 -13.59 -0.34 21.92
N TYR A 72 -13.63 0.63 21.01
CA TYR A 72 -13.08 1.94 21.27
C TYR A 72 -13.90 3.09 20.67
N ASP A 73 -13.82 4.23 21.35
CA ASP A 73 -14.28 5.53 20.90
C ASP A 73 -13.09 6.45 20.63
N VAL A 74 -13.26 7.42 19.74
CA VAL A 74 -12.32 8.54 19.57
C VAL A 74 -12.95 9.83 20.09
N ARG A 75 -12.16 10.59 20.85
CA ARG A 75 -12.54 11.90 21.38
C ARG A 75 -11.59 12.99 20.94
N LEU A 76 -12.13 14.15 20.57
CA LEU A 76 -11.39 15.40 20.36
C LEU A 76 -11.74 16.36 21.50
N ASP A 77 -10.74 16.77 22.28
CA ASP A 77 -10.93 17.60 23.48
C ASP A 77 -12.10 17.11 24.37
N ASP A 78 -12.11 15.80 24.63
CA ASP A 78 -13.09 15.07 25.45
C ASP A 78 -14.50 14.89 24.82
N ALA A 79 -14.78 15.44 23.64
CA ALA A 79 -16.01 15.19 22.90
C ALA A 79 -15.89 13.93 22.04
N VAL A 80 -16.86 12.99 22.15
CA VAL A 80 -16.92 11.81 21.28
C VAL A 80 -17.23 12.24 19.84
N VAL A 81 -16.33 11.86 18.94
CA VAL A 81 -16.46 12.11 17.49
C VAL A 81 -16.54 10.82 16.68
N TRP A 82 -16.17 9.69 17.28
CA TRP A 82 -16.30 8.37 16.69
C TRP A 82 -16.68 7.34 17.77
N PRO A 83 -17.67 6.45 17.53
CA PRO A 83 -18.53 6.42 16.35
C PRO A 83 -19.35 7.70 16.19
N GLU A 84 -19.79 8.01 14.96
CA GLU A 84 -20.71 9.12 14.72
C GLU A 84 -22.00 8.91 15.53
N ALA A 85 -22.59 9.99 16.05
CA ALA A 85 -23.67 9.91 17.04
C ALA A 85 -24.93 9.19 16.54
N ASP A 86 -25.17 9.21 15.23
CA ASP A 86 -26.27 8.57 14.52
C ASP A 86 -25.85 7.29 13.77
N SER A 87 -24.61 6.82 13.98
CA SER A 87 -24.11 5.60 13.35
C SER A 87 -24.96 4.39 13.74
N THR A 88 -25.46 3.69 12.72
CA THR A 88 -26.14 2.39 12.88
C THR A 88 -25.17 1.22 12.72
N ARG A 89 -23.88 1.47 12.53
CA ARG A 89 -22.87 0.43 12.32
C ARG A 89 -22.41 -0.16 13.65
N PRO A 90 -21.91 -1.41 13.64
CA PRO A 90 -21.25 -1.98 14.81
C PRO A 90 -20.10 -1.07 15.32
N PRO A 91 -19.88 -0.98 16.63
CA PRO A 91 -18.76 -0.23 17.20
C PRO A 91 -17.42 -0.73 16.66
N SER A 92 -16.48 0.19 16.43
CA SER A 92 -15.12 -0.14 16.00
C SER A 92 -14.35 -0.83 17.13
N ARG A 93 -13.48 -1.77 16.76
CA ARG A 93 -12.75 -2.61 17.71
C ARG A 93 -11.30 -2.77 17.33
N ILE A 94 -10.47 -2.89 18.34
CA ILE A 94 -9.08 -3.33 18.23
C ILE A 94 -9.07 -4.84 18.50
N ARG A 95 -8.67 -5.64 17.50
CA ARG A 95 -8.47 -7.09 17.61
C ARG A 95 -6.99 -7.39 17.68
N THR A 96 -6.50 -7.82 18.84
CA THR A 96 -5.10 -8.23 18.98
C THR A 96 -4.88 -9.66 18.51
N ALA A 97 -3.68 -9.95 18.00
CA ALA A 97 -3.36 -11.27 17.46
C ALA A 97 -3.33 -12.37 18.55
N GLY A 98 -3.70 -13.60 18.17
CA GLY A 98 -3.60 -14.79 19.02
C GLY A 98 -4.88 -15.22 19.75
N GLY A 99 -6.04 -14.65 19.38
CA GLY A 99 -7.35 -15.02 19.96
C GLY A 99 -8.10 -16.14 19.23
N SER A 100 -7.63 -16.56 18.04
CA SER A 100 -8.25 -17.56 17.17
C SER A 100 -7.20 -18.54 16.63
N GLU A 101 -7.60 -19.79 16.36
CA GLU A 101 -6.76 -20.77 15.65
C GLU A 101 -6.60 -20.45 14.15
N ALA A 102 -7.58 -19.76 13.56
CA ALA A 102 -7.53 -19.32 12.17
C ALA A 102 -7.27 -17.81 12.07
N PHE A 103 -6.43 -17.41 11.11
CA PHE A 103 -6.12 -16.02 10.79
C PHE A 103 -6.61 -15.69 9.38
N SER A 104 -7.46 -14.69 9.24
CA SER A 104 -8.08 -14.28 7.98
C SER A 104 -7.54 -12.93 7.50
N VAL A 105 -7.00 -12.91 6.28
CA VAL A 105 -6.49 -11.71 5.63
C VAL A 105 -7.34 -11.40 4.41
N VAL A 106 -7.74 -10.14 4.27
CA VAL A 106 -8.29 -9.58 3.04
C VAL A 106 -7.19 -8.77 2.37
N PHE A 107 -7.01 -8.94 1.06
CA PHE A 107 -6.04 -8.15 0.32
C PHE A 107 -6.57 -7.73 -1.06
N GLY A 108 -6.02 -6.64 -1.58
CA GLY A 108 -6.35 -6.11 -2.90
C GLY A 108 -5.55 -4.85 -3.23
N SER A 109 -5.78 -4.29 -4.41
CA SER A 109 -5.16 -3.04 -4.90
C SER A 109 -6.12 -2.37 -5.89
N CYS A 110 -5.68 -1.36 -6.65
CA CYS A 110 -6.37 -0.76 -7.79
C CYS A 110 -7.85 -0.45 -7.50
N ARG A 111 -8.04 0.41 -6.50
CA ARG A 111 -9.36 0.95 -6.14
C ARG A 111 -9.49 2.33 -6.78
N TYR A 112 -9.96 2.36 -8.02
CA TYR A 112 -10.22 3.60 -8.74
C TYR A 112 -11.43 4.33 -8.13
N ALA A 113 -11.13 5.34 -7.32
CA ALA A 113 -12.10 6.23 -6.69
C ALA A 113 -13.19 5.53 -5.85
N THR A 114 -14.00 6.33 -5.15
CA THR A 114 -15.17 5.83 -4.41
C THR A 114 -16.42 5.97 -5.28
N PRO A 115 -17.49 5.20 -5.01
CA PRO A 115 -18.78 5.41 -5.67
C PRO A 115 -19.32 6.84 -5.53
N LEU A 116 -18.96 7.57 -4.47
CA LEU A 116 -19.33 8.96 -4.23
C LEU A 116 -18.50 9.97 -5.05
N ALA A 117 -17.31 9.58 -5.49
CA ALA A 117 -16.40 10.44 -6.24
C ALA A 117 -16.59 10.35 -7.76
N ILE A 118 -17.26 9.28 -8.25
CA ILE A 118 -17.63 9.08 -9.65
C ILE A 118 -19.07 9.55 -9.90
N THR A 119 -19.30 10.18 -11.04
CA THR A 119 -20.64 10.57 -11.49
C THR A 119 -21.47 9.35 -11.88
N ASN A 120 -22.80 9.50 -11.93
CA ASN A 120 -23.68 8.40 -12.38
C ASN A 120 -23.34 7.92 -13.81
N GLU A 121 -22.79 8.79 -14.65
CA GLU A 121 -22.36 8.42 -16.01
C GLU A 121 -21.07 7.59 -15.95
N GLU A 122 -20.08 7.98 -15.14
CA GLU A 122 -18.86 7.18 -14.90
C GLU A 122 -19.16 5.83 -14.21
N GLN A 123 -20.19 5.76 -13.36
CA GLN A 123 -20.58 4.51 -12.68
C GLN A 123 -21.00 3.38 -13.64
N GLU A 124 -21.44 3.68 -14.86
CA GLU A 124 -21.78 2.64 -15.83
C GLU A 124 -20.55 1.88 -16.34
N ASP A 125 -19.36 2.47 -16.22
CA ASP A 125 -18.10 1.92 -16.70
C ASP A 125 -17.37 1.08 -15.64
N PHE A 126 -17.69 1.23 -14.34
CA PHE A 126 -17.01 0.53 -13.26
C PHE A 126 -17.88 -0.55 -12.58
N PRO A 127 -17.31 -1.73 -12.24
CA PRO A 127 -18.00 -2.71 -11.40
C PRO A 127 -18.24 -2.13 -9.99
N PRO A 128 -19.14 -2.70 -9.16
CA PRO A 128 -19.29 -2.26 -7.78
C PRO A 128 -17.97 -2.34 -6.99
N ASP A 129 -17.68 -1.31 -6.21
CA ASP A 129 -16.52 -1.29 -5.31
C ASP A 129 -16.56 -2.48 -4.33
N ALA A 130 -15.54 -3.34 -4.43
CA ALA A 130 -15.47 -4.57 -3.67
C ALA A 130 -15.23 -4.33 -2.16
N LEU A 131 -14.47 -3.30 -1.77
CA LEU A 131 -14.26 -2.97 -0.35
C LEU A 131 -15.53 -2.37 0.26
N ASP A 132 -16.24 -1.56 -0.52
CA ASP A 132 -17.54 -0.98 -0.14
C ASP A 132 -18.56 -2.09 0.12
N SER A 133 -18.70 -3.00 -0.84
CA SER A 133 -19.57 -4.17 -0.75
C SER A 133 -19.16 -5.11 0.40
N TYR A 134 -17.86 -5.29 0.60
CA TYR A 134 -17.34 -6.14 1.66
C TYR A 134 -17.58 -5.54 3.05
N SER A 135 -17.43 -4.22 3.21
CA SER A 135 -17.77 -3.49 4.44
C SER A 135 -19.23 -3.72 4.85
N ILE A 136 -20.17 -3.61 3.91
CA ILE A 136 -21.60 -3.89 4.14
C ILE A 136 -21.79 -5.35 4.57
N LYS A 137 -21.12 -6.29 3.87
CA LYS A 137 -21.22 -7.71 4.18
C LYS A 137 -20.73 -8.03 5.59
N ILE A 138 -19.55 -7.57 5.98
CA ILE A 138 -18.98 -7.90 7.30
C ILE A 138 -19.72 -7.21 8.44
N ALA A 139 -20.29 -6.01 8.23
CA ALA A 139 -21.10 -5.33 9.22
C ALA A 139 -22.34 -6.16 9.64
N ALA A 140 -22.83 -7.05 8.76
CA ALA A 140 -23.94 -7.96 9.03
C ALA A 140 -23.50 -9.31 9.62
N LEU A 141 -22.20 -9.61 9.70
CA LEU A 141 -21.67 -10.86 10.25
C LEU A 141 -21.38 -10.74 11.75
N PRO A 142 -21.41 -11.86 12.49
CA PRO A 142 -20.84 -11.92 13.83
C PRO A 142 -19.39 -11.44 13.83
N GLN A 143 -18.99 -10.71 14.86
CA GLN A 143 -17.67 -10.06 14.92
C GLN A 143 -16.53 -11.08 14.86
N GLU A 144 -16.73 -12.29 15.36
CA GLU A 144 -15.75 -13.38 15.32
C GLU A 144 -15.42 -13.84 13.89
N GLN A 145 -16.24 -13.48 12.90
CA GLN A 145 -16.04 -13.79 11.48
C GLN A 145 -15.45 -12.63 10.69
N TRP A 146 -15.22 -11.48 11.33
CA TRP A 146 -14.54 -10.37 10.67
C TRP A 146 -13.09 -10.75 10.38
N PRO A 147 -12.49 -10.24 9.29
CA PRO A 147 -11.09 -10.52 8.99
C PRO A 147 -10.18 -9.94 10.07
N ASP A 148 -9.01 -10.55 10.23
CA ASP A 148 -8.02 -10.11 11.21
C ASP A 148 -7.14 -8.97 10.66
N ALA A 149 -6.97 -8.88 9.34
CA ALA A 149 -6.19 -7.82 8.70
C ALA A 149 -6.67 -7.49 7.28
N LEU A 150 -6.47 -6.23 6.89
CA LEU A 150 -6.63 -5.70 5.54
C LEU A 150 -5.26 -5.30 4.99
N VAL A 151 -4.88 -5.85 3.83
CA VAL A 151 -3.60 -5.58 3.16
C VAL A 151 -3.86 -4.95 1.80
N LEU A 152 -3.53 -3.66 1.64
CA LEU A 152 -3.69 -2.95 0.37
C LEU A 152 -2.34 -2.80 -0.32
N LEU A 153 -2.25 -3.23 -1.57
CA LEU A 153 -0.97 -3.51 -2.22
C LEU A 153 -0.55 -2.44 -3.24
N GLY A 154 -1.33 -1.40 -3.44
CA GLY A 154 -1.06 -0.37 -4.43
C GLY A 154 -2.34 0.32 -4.85
N ASP A 155 -2.23 1.51 -5.45
CA ASP A 155 -3.31 2.25 -6.08
C ASP A 155 -4.52 2.44 -5.17
N GLN A 156 -4.27 2.95 -3.95
CA GLN A 156 -5.37 3.35 -3.06
C GLN A 156 -6.01 4.67 -3.51
N VAL A 157 -5.29 5.41 -4.34
CA VAL A 157 -5.68 6.66 -4.97
C VAL A 157 -5.05 6.72 -6.37
N TYR A 158 -5.69 7.48 -7.27
CA TYR A 158 -5.21 7.67 -8.65
C TYR A 158 -4.91 9.15 -8.86
N ALA A 159 -3.64 9.47 -9.07
CA ALA A 159 -3.13 10.83 -9.18
C ALA A 159 -3.14 11.36 -10.62
N ASP A 160 -3.32 10.48 -11.59
CA ASP A 160 -3.13 10.69 -13.02
C ASP A 160 -4.34 10.29 -13.84
N GLU A 161 -5.10 9.30 -13.39
CA GLU A 161 -6.45 9.01 -13.88
C GLU A 161 -7.48 9.62 -12.91
N THR A 162 -7.93 10.84 -13.21
CA THR A 162 -8.80 11.59 -12.29
C THR A 162 -10.26 11.54 -12.72
N THR A 163 -11.17 11.44 -11.73
CA THR A 163 -12.62 11.50 -11.98
C THR A 163 -13.07 12.90 -12.38
N GLU A 164 -14.24 13.02 -13.00
CA GLU A 164 -14.82 14.33 -13.35
C GLU A 164 -15.02 15.24 -12.12
N THR A 165 -15.26 14.66 -10.94
CA THR A 165 -15.32 15.41 -9.67
C THR A 165 -13.96 16.02 -9.35
N THR A 166 -12.88 15.23 -9.44
CA THR A 166 -11.52 15.69 -9.19
C THR A 166 -11.11 16.74 -10.23
N LYS A 167 -11.40 16.54 -11.51
CA LYS A 167 -11.11 17.52 -12.56
C LYS A 167 -11.76 18.88 -12.30
N LYS A 168 -13.02 18.89 -11.81
CA LYS A 168 -13.71 20.13 -11.42
C LYS A 168 -13.03 20.82 -10.24
N TYR A 169 -12.59 20.05 -9.24
CA TYR A 169 -11.80 20.59 -8.14
C TYR A 169 -10.50 21.20 -8.66
N LEU A 170 -9.73 20.48 -9.48
CA LEU A 170 -8.47 20.98 -10.03
C LEU A 170 -8.66 22.26 -10.85
N ALA A 171 -9.66 22.31 -11.73
CA ALA A 171 -9.98 23.49 -12.55
C ALA A 171 -10.37 24.72 -11.72
N ALA A 172 -10.88 24.52 -10.49
CA ALA A 172 -11.19 25.62 -9.58
C ALA A 172 -9.96 26.19 -8.87
N HIS A 173 -8.85 25.44 -8.81
CA HIS A 173 -7.66 25.81 -8.04
C HIS A 173 -6.44 26.15 -8.91
N ARG A 174 -6.36 25.65 -10.15
CA ARG A 174 -5.28 25.96 -11.10
C ARG A 174 -5.71 25.85 -12.56
N ASP A 175 -4.85 26.38 -13.43
CA ASP A 175 -4.99 26.33 -14.89
C ASP A 175 -4.62 24.95 -15.44
N LEU A 176 -5.61 24.22 -15.99
CA LEU A 176 -5.42 22.86 -16.53
C LEU A 176 -4.83 22.84 -17.95
N ASP A 177 -4.69 24.00 -18.61
CA ASP A 177 -3.94 24.08 -19.87
C ASP A 177 -2.43 23.89 -19.63
N LYS A 178 -1.99 24.01 -18.37
CA LYS A 178 -0.60 23.79 -17.96
C LYS A 178 -0.41 22.38 -17.38
N PRO A 179 0.75 21.76 -17.61
CA PRO A 179 1.12 20.51 -16.95
C PRO A 179 1.00 20.61 -15.41
N PRO A 180 0.60 19.51 -14.73
CA PRO A 180 0.29 18.20 -15.28
C PRO A 180 -1.17 18.04 -15.75
N HIS A 181 -1.78 19.12 -16.27
CA HIS A 181 -3.11 19.14 -16.86
C HIS A 181 -4.20 18.77 -15.87
N ASP A 182 -4.97 17.73 -16.12
CA ASP A 182 -6.07 17.24 -15.28
C ASP A 182 -5.60 16.22 -14.22
N GLN A 183 -4.30 16.04 -14.06
CA GLN A 183 -3.68 15.20 -13.03
C GLN A 183 -3.27 15.99 -11.80
N LEU A 184 -3.02 15.33 -10.68
CA LEU A 184 -2.54 15.98 -9.46
C LEU A 184 -1.13 16.55 -9.63
N ALA A 185 -0.91 17.71 -9.01
CA ALA A 185 0.29 18.51 -9.19
C ALA A 185 1.06 18.77 -7.89
N ASN A 186 0.42 18.73 -6.72
CA ASN A 186 1.05 19.14 -5.47
C ASN A 186 0.34 18.55 -4.24
N PHE A 187 0.98 18.71 -3.08
CA PHE A 187 0.53 18.16 -1.80
C PHE A 187 -0.96 18.35 -1.48
N GLU A 188 -1.53 19.53 -1.71
CA GLU A 188 -2.96 19.79 -1.42
C GLU A 188 -3.90 18.98 -2.32
N GLU A 189 -3.51 18.78 -3.58
CA GLU A 189 -4.32 18.00 -4.50
C GLU A 189 -4.23 16.49 -4.15
N PHE A 190 -3.08 16.05 -3.62
CA PHE A 190 -2.95 14.71 -3.05
C PHE A 190 -3.74 14.52 -1.74
N THR A 191 -3.73 15.47 -0.81
CA THR A 191 -4.56 15.38 0.41
C THR A 191 -6.05 15.30 0.05
N TYR A 192 -6.49 16.06 -0.95
CA TYR A 192 -7.85 16.03 -1.48
C TYR A 192 -8.29 14.63 -1.97
N ILE A 193 -7.46 13.91 -2.74
CA ILE A 193 -7.85 12.57 -3.22
C ILE A 193 -7.91 11.54 -2.08
N TYR A 194 -7.07 11.67 -1.04
CA TYR A 194 -7.18 10.84 0.16
C TYR A 194 -8.47 11.12 0.91
N HIS A 195 -8.85 12.40 1.06
CA HIS A 195 -10.14 12.79 1.64
C HIS A 195 -11.28 12.17 0.85
N GLN A 196 -11.28 12.28 -0.48
CA GLN A 196 -12.31 11.67 -1.31
C GLN A 196 -12.35 10.14 -1.18
N SER A 197 -11.18 9.47 -1.17
CA SER A 197 -11.05 8.02 -1.13
C SER A 197 -11.52 7.42 0.20
N TRP A 198 -11.21 8.08 1.32
CA TRP A 198 -11.38 7.52 2.67
C TRP A 198 -12.53 8.13 3.47
N SER A 199 -13.16 9.21 3.00
CA SER A 199 -14.36 9.77 3.63
C SER A 199 -15.64 8.99 3.29
N ASP A 200 -15.57 8.04 2.36
CA ASP A 200 -16.68 7.13 2.11
C ASP A 200 -17.11 6.42 3.41
N PRO A 201 -18.40 6.46 3.82
CA PRO A 201 -18.83 5.92 5.11
C PRO A 201 -18.59 4.42 5.30
N ASN A 202 -18.63 3.61 4.25
CA ASN A 202 -18.33 2.18 4.35
C ASN A 202 -16.84 1.96 4.53
N ILE A 203 -16.01 2.67 3.77
CA ILE A 203 -14.55 2.57 3.85
C ILE A 203 -14.04 3.11 5.18
N ARG A 204 -14.52 4.28 5.58
CA ARG A 204 -14.19 4.91 6.86
C ARG A 204 -14.48 3.96 8.02
N TRP A 205 -15.65 3.30 8.02
CA TRP A 205 -15.96 2.29 9.02
C TRP A 205 -15.08 1.05 8.92
N LEU A 206 -14.85 0.51 7.71
CA LEU A 206 -14.00 -0.66 7.50
C LEU A 206 -12.59 -0.42 8.05
N LEU A 207 -11.98 0.71 7.68
CA LEU A 207 -10.65 1.12 8.13
C LEU A 207 -10.60 1.44 9.63
N SER A 208 -11.71 1.84 10.24
CA SER A 208 -11.75 2.07 11.69
C SER A 208 -11.67 0.77 12.51
N THR A 209 -12.01 -0.39 11.94
CA THR A 209 -12.15 -1.62 12.71
C THR A 209 -11.31 -2.79 12.25
N ILE A 210 -10.85 -2.79 11.00
CA ILE A 210 -9.94 -3.82 10.49
C ILE A 210 -8.55 -3.18 10.38
N PRO A 211 -7.53 -3.72 11.07
CA PRO A 211 -6.19 -3.15 10.99
C PRO A 211 -5.68 -3.23 9.56
N SER A 212 -5.18 -2.11 9.07
CA SER A 212 -4.81 -1.93 7.67
C SER A 212 -3.29 -1.75 7.50
N SER A 213 -2.72 -2.52 6.59
CA SER A 213 -1.32 -2.41 6.13
C SER A 213 -1.35 -2.04 4.65
N MET A 214 -0.66 -0.98 4.26
CA MET A 214 -0.72 -0.46 2.89
C MET A 214 0.68 -0.24 2.28
N ILE A 215 0.79 -0.28 0.96
CA ILE A 215 1.95 0.20 0.18
C ILE A 215 1.41 0.90 -1.09
N PHE A 216 2.12 1.91 -1.59
CA PHE A 216 1.77 2.58 -2.85
C PHE A 216 2.05 1.67 -4.07
N ASP A 217 1.47 2.04 -5.20
CA ASP A 217 1.98 1.71 -6.54
C ASP A 217 2.35 2.98 -7.32
N ASP A 218 2.39 2.90 -8.64
CA ASP A 218 2.61 4.04 -9.52
C ASP A 218 1.45 5.03 -9.57
N HIS A 219 0.17 4.63 -9.64
CA HIS A 219 -0.93 5.61 -9.72
C HIS A 219 -1.08 6.47 -8.45
N ASP A 220 -0.50 6.05 -7.31
CA ASP A 220 -0.31 6.92 -6.14
C ASP A 220 0.62 8.13 -6.42
N VAL A 221 1.37 8.10 -7.53
CA VAL A 221 2.28 9.15 -8.00
C VAL A 221 1.93 9.59 -9.43
N ILE A 222 2.12 8.72 -10.42
CA ILE A 222 1.79 8.82 -11.84
C ILE A 222 2.00 7.45 -12.47
N ASP A 223 1.18 7.04 -13.45
CA ASP A 223 1.40 5.86 -14.29
C ASP A 223 2.86 5.73 -14.73
N ASP A 224 3.37 4.50 -14.72
CA ASP A 224 4.73 4.15 -15.14
C ASP A 224 5.82 4.72 -14.20
N TRP A 225 5.46 5.15 -12.97
CA TRP A 225 6.42 5.75 -12.04
C TRP A 225 7.59 4.80 -11.77
N ASN A 226 8.79 5.32 -12.02
CA ASN A 226 10.06 4.59 -11.91
C ASN A 226 10.14 3.35 -12.83
N THR A 227 9.50 3.36 -13.99
CA THR A 227 9.63 2.30 -15.00
C THR A 227 11.05 2.18 -15.56
N SER A 228 11.79 3.29 -15.76
CA SER A 228 13.17 3.23 -16.27
C SER A 228 14.03 4.47 -16.03
N SER A 229 15.34 4.36 -16.22
CA SER A 229 16.26 5.51 -16.16
C SER A 229 15.98 6.53 -17.28
N ASP A 230 15.55 6.07 -18.46
CA ASP A 230 15.15 6.94 -19.57
C ASP A 230 13.86 7.71 -19.24
N TRP A 231 12.89 7.06 -18.58
CA TRP A 231 11.69 7.71 -18.04
C TRP A 231 12.06 8.74 -16.96
N ARG A 232 12.86 8.35 -15.95
CA ARG A 232 13.29 9.25 -14.86
C ARG A 232 14.01 10.49 -15.37
N ARG A 233 14.87 10.37 -16.38
CA ARG A 233 15.53 11.55 -16.98
C ARG A 233 14.55 12.51 -17.65
N LYS A 234 13.51 11.99 -18.33
CA LYS A 234 12.52 12.84 -19.02
C LYS A 234 11.62 13.55 -18.03
N ILE A 235 11.08 12.84 -17.04
CA ILE A 235 10.15 13.41 -16.08
C ILE A 235 10.84 14.45 -15.19
N ASN A 236 12.07 14.18 -14.74
CA ASN A 236 12.89 15.13 -13.97
C ASN A 236 13.28 16.39 -14.77
N ALA A 237 13.20 16.36 -16.09
CA ALA A 237 13.47 17.53 -16.93
C ALA A 237 12.25 18.45 -17.06
N THR A 238 11.08 18.03 -16.57
CA THR A 238 9.89 18.89 -16.52
C THR A 238 10.00 19.88 -15.36
N ASP A 239 9.29 21.00 -15.46
CA ASP A 239 9.27 22.06 -14.45
C ASP A 239 8.29 21.82 -13.31
N TRP A 240 7.43 20.79 -13.41
CA TRP A 240 6.38 20.48 -12.44
C TRP A 240 6.65 19.21 -11.60
N TRP A 241 7.59 18.36 -12.02
CA TRP A 241 7.82 17.06 -11.37
C TRP A 241 8.15 17.18 -9.88
N ALA A 242 9.01 18.13 -9.51
CA ALA A 242 9.46 18.30 -8.12
C ALA A 242 8.30 18.56 -7.15
N ASP A 243 7.30 19.34 -7.56
CA ASP A 243 6.13 19.61 -6.72
C ASP A 243 5.20 18.39 -6.62
N ARG A 244 5.06 17.65 -7.73
CA ARG A 244 4.24 16.45 -7.75
C ARG A 244 4.84 15.35 -6.89
N ILE A 245 6.11 14.99 -7.10
CA ILE A 245 6.74 13.90 -6.36
C ILE A 245 6.83 14.21 -4.86
N ALA A 246 7.07 15.48 -4.51
CA ALA A 246 7.01 15.93 -3.11
C ALA A 246 5.60 15.78 -2.51
N GLY A 247 4.56 16.12 -3.28
CA GLY A 247 3.17 15.94 -2.87
C GLY A 247 2.79 14.47 -2.73
N ALA A 248 3.19 13.63 -3.68
CA ALA A 248 2.86 12.22 -3.71
C ALA A 248 3.49 11.46 -2.54
N LEU A 249 4.82 11.55 -2.39
CA LEU A 249 5.52 10.86 -1.30
C LEU A 249 5.23 11.47 0.07
N GLY A 250 5.05 12.80 0.15
CA GLY A 250 4.70 13.47 1.41
C GLY A 250 3.28 13.08 1.89
N SER A 251 2.31 13.03 0.98
CA SER A 251 0.96 12.58 1.32
C SER A 251 0.95 11.08 1.62
N TYR A 252 1.63 10.24 0.84
CA TYR A 252 1.79 8.82 1.16
C TYR A 252 2.41 8.61 2.54
N TRP A 253 3.44 9.39 2.91
CA TRP A 253 4.05 9.31 4.23
C TRP A 253 2.99 9.51 5.32
N LEU A 254 2.19 10.59 5.23
CA LEU A 254 1.17 10.95 6.21
C LEU A 254 -0.02 10.00 6.27
N TYR A 255 -0.60 9.68 5.11
CA TYR A 255 -1.85 8.94 5.05
C TYR A 255 -1.60 7.44 5.20
N GLN A 256 -0.52 6.91 4.63
CA GLN A 256 -0.28 5.47 4.58
C GLN A 256 0.90 5.01 5.46
N HIS A 257 2.11 5.53 5.19
CA HIS A 257 3.35 4.95 5.72
C HIS A 257 3.51 5.09 7.23
N ILE A 258 3.24 6.27 7.82
CA ILE A 258 3.43 6.45 9.27
C ILE A 258 2.51 5.54 10.10
N GLY A 259 1.31 5.26 9.59
CA GLY A 259 0.43 4.28 10.21
C GLY A 259 0.97 2.85 10.11
N ASN A 260 1.84 2.58 9.14
CA ASN A 260 2.50 1.29 8.99
C ASN A 260 3.70 1.10 9.94
N LEU A 261 4.08 2.05 10.78
CA LEU A 261 5.17 1.85 11.71
C LEU A 261 4.64 1.24 13.02
N SER A 262 5.42 0.34 13.62
CA SER A 262 5.16 -0.14 14.98
C SER A 262 5.36 0.98 16.00
N PRO A 263 4.82 0.86 17.22
CA PRO A 263 5.07 1.82 18.30
C PRO A 263 6.55 2.04 18.64
N GLU A 264 7.40 1.04 18.42
CA GLU A 264 8.85 1.16 18.59
C GLU A 264 9.46 1.97 17.44
N GLU A 265 9.18 1.58 16.18
CA GLU A 265 9.63 2.31 14.99
C GLU A 265 9.19 3.78 15.01
N LEU A 266 7.94 4.08 15.38
CA LEU A 266 7.45 5.45 15.53
C LEU A 266 8.25 6.29 16.54
N ARG A 267 8.73 5.67 17.62
CA ARG A 267 9.52 6.36 18.66
C ARG A 267 10.97 6.57 18.25
N GLU A 268 11.51 5.68 17.42
CA GLU A 268 12.91 5.68 17.00
C GLU A 268 13.15 6.43 15.69
N ASP A 269 12.10 6.61 14.87
CA ASP A 269 12.20 7.26 13.57
C ASP A 269 12.50 8.78 13.71
N PRO A 270 13.66 9.25 13.23
CA PRO A 270 14.04 10.65 13.34
C PRO A 270 13.18 11.59 12.49
N ASN A 271 12.63 11.12 11.37
CA ASN A 271 11.75 11.90 10.51
C ASN A 271 10.38 12.09 11.18
N VAL A 272 9.87 11.05 11.85
CA VAL A 272 8.65 11.18 12.67
C VAL A 272 8.86 12.24 13.76
N ALA A 273 9.97 12.16 14.50
CA ALA A 273 10.27 13.14 15.55
C ALA A 273 10.43 14.57 14.99
N LEU A 274 11.10 14.74 13.86
CA LEU A 274 11.32 16.02 13.20
C LEU A 274 10.01 16.67 12.74
N ILE A 275 9.22 15.93 11.94
CA ILE A 275 8.00 16.45 11.30
C ILE A 275 6.90 16.69 12.34
N THR A 276 6.71 15.77 13.29
CA THR A 276 5.63 15.89 14.29
C THR A 276 5.97 16.87 15.41
N GLY A 277 7.26 17.16 15.63
CA GLY A 277 7.75 18.13 16.62
C GLY A 277 7.81 19.58 16.12
N ALA A 278 7.66 19.80 14.81
CA ALA A 278 7.69 21.13 14.21
C ALA A 278 6.38 21.92 14.47
N GLN A 279 6.45 23.25 14.36
CA GLN A 279 5.25 24.10 14.39
C GLN A 279 4.36 23.86 13.16
N ASP A 280 5.00 23.62 12.02
CA ASP A 280 4.41 23.13 10.77
C ASP A 280 5.47 22.23 10.13
N GLY A 281 5.19 20.94 10.02
CA GLY A 281 6.13 19.94 9.52
C GLY A 281 6.24 19.87 7.99
N TYR A 282 5.57 20.76 7.25
CA TYR A 282 5.50 20.67 5.78
C TYR A 282 6.86 20.77 5.09
N ASP A 283 7.71 21.70 5.50
CA ASP A 283 9.01 21.89 4.84
C ASP A 283 9.92 20.67 5.05
N ASP A 284 9.93 20.10 6.27
CA ASP A 284 10.67 18.88 6.59
C ASP A 284 10.11 17.67 5.82
N LEU A 285 8.78 17.53 5.75
CA LEU A 285 8.12 16.47 4.98
C LEU A 285 8.41 16.58 3.48
N ARG A 286 8.40 17.81 2.94
CA ARG A 286 8.73 18.08 1.54
C ARG A 286 10.18 17.71 1.24
N GLU A 287 11.12 18.08 2.11
CA GLU A 287 12.53 17.72 1.91
C GLU A 287 12.74 16.21 2.00
N LEU A 288 12.10 15.54 2.97
CA LEU A 288 12.10 14.07 3.06
C LEU A 288 11.63 13.43 1.76
N ALA A 289 10.49 13.89 1.21
CA ALA A 289 9.94 13.37 -0.04
C ALA A 289 10.87 13.60 -1.24
N LEU A 290 11.47 14.79 -1.35
CA LEU A 290 12.42 15.10 -2.43
C LEU A 290 13.72 14.31 -2.30
N GLU A 291 14.20 14.07 -1.09
CA GLU A 291 15.39 13.25 -0.85
C GLU A 291 15.10 11.77 -1.12
N ALA A 292 13.92 11.27 -0.76
CA ALA A 292 13.46 9.91 -1.09
C ALA A 292 13.43 9.67 -2.61
N ASP A 293 12.97 10.63 -3.41
CA ASP A 293 13.04 10.52 -4.87
C ASP A 293 14.49 10.53 -5.38
N ARG A 294 15.33 11.44 -4.87
CA ARG A 294 16.73 11.59 -5.31
C ARG A 294 17.61 10.39 -4.92
N ASN A 295 17.37 9.84 -3.75
CA ASN A 295 18.18 8.82 -3.10
C ASN A 295 17.25 7.76 -2.48
N PRO A 296 16.92 6.69 -3.23
CA PRO A 296 16.01 5.64 -2.76
C PRO A 296 16.37 5.05 -1.39
N SER A 297 17.66 4.97 -1.05
CA SER A 297 18.13 4.41 0.22
C SER A 297 18.04 5.39 1.41
N SER A 298 17.56 6.63 1.21
CA SER A 298 17.38 7.61 2.30
C SER A 298 16.22 7.30 3.23
N ILE A 299 15.23 6.53 2.76
CA ILE A 299 14.10 6.05 3.55
C ILE A 299 13.69 4.66 3.05
N ARG A 300 13.34 3.78 3.99
CA ARG A 300 12.78 2.46 3.68
C ARG A 300 11.27 2.50 3.80
N TRP A 301 10.57 2.33 2.69
CA TRP A 301 9.11 2.24 2.67
C TRP A 301 8.59 0.83 3.00
N SER A 302 9.40 -0.20 2.75
CA SER A 302 9.13 -1.59 3.15
C SER A 302 9.06 -1.74 4.67
N TYR A 303 8.26 -2.69 5.14
CA TYR A 303 8.10 -2.95 6.58
C TYR A 303 7.65 -4.39 6.82
N ARG A 304 7.59 -4.78 8.10
CA ARG A 304 7.08 -6.09 8.50
C ARG A 304 5.97 -6.01 9.55
N ARG A 305 5.13 -7.04 9.57
CA ARG A 305 4.13 -7.31 10.62
C ARG A 305 4.25 -8.73 11.10
N LYS A 306 3.98 -8.93 12.38
CA LYS A 306 3.85 -10.25 12.97
C LYS A 306 2.51 -10.36 13.67
N TRP A 307 1.66 -11.24 13.17
CA TRP A 307 0.41 -11.64 13.79
C TRP A 307 0.52 -13.10 14.25
N HIS A 308 0.91 -13.31 15.49
CA HIS A 308 1.07 -14.66 16.05
C HIS A 308 2.03 -15.54 15.21
N THR A 309 1.51 -16.52 14.47
CA THR A 309 2.24 -17.44 13.58
C THR A 309 2.30 -16.98 12.12
N VAL A 310 1.72 -15.82 11.81
CA VAL A 310 1.72 -15.19 10.48
C VAL A 310 2.67 -14.00 10.47
N ARG A 311 3.49 -13.87 9.42
CA ARG A 311 4.32 -12.68 9.18
C ARG A 311 4.00 -12.11 7.82
N LEU A 312 3.77 -10.79 7.75
CA LEU A 312 3.78 -10.05 6.50
C LEU A 312 5.12 -9.32 6.38
N LEU A 313 5.78 -9.47 5.24
CA LEU A 313 6.86 -8.61 4.77
C LEU A 313 6.31 -7.82 3.59
N MET A 314 6.09 -6.52 3.77
CA MET A 314 5.65 -5.62 2.71
C MET A 314 6.87 -5.03 2.03
N ILE A 315 6.99 -5.20 0.72
CA ILE A 315 8.11 -4.75 -0.11
C ILE A 315 7.64 -3.55 -0.95
N ASP A 316 8.42 -2.47 -0.92
CA ASP A 316 8.32 -1.38 -1.87
C ASP A 316 8.96 -1.79 -3.21
N SER A 317 8.13 -2.05 -4.21
CA SER A 317 8.54 -2.39 -5.58
C SER A 317 8.55 -1.20 -6.55
N ARG A 318 8.49 0.05 -6.08
CA ARG A 318 8.48 1.26 -6.94
C ARG A 318 9.59 2.24 -6.58
N ALA A 319 9.67 2.73 -5.35
CA ALA A 319 10.67 3.73 -4.98
C ALA A 319 12.06 3.13 -4.77
N ALA A 320 12.14 1.89 -4.25
CA ALA A 320 13.41 1.18 -4.02
C ALA A 320 14.12 0.68 -5.30
N ARG A 321 13.57 0.90 -6.50
CA ARG A 321 14.14 0.36 -7.74
C ARG A 321 15.51 0.97 -8.07
N SER A 322 16.45 0.10 -8.47
CA SER A 322 17.64 0.52 -9.22
C SER A 322 17.34 0.49 -10.72
N LEU A 323 17.43 1.63 -11.39
CA LEU A 323 17.01 1.78 -12.79
C LEU A 323 18.16 1.96 -13.78
N GLU A 324 19.41 1.98 -13.30
CA GLU A 324 20.57 1.99 -14.18
C GLU A 324 20.63 0.67 -14.95
N GLU A 325 20.52 0.69 -16.29
CA GLU A 325 20.36 -0.55 -17.09
C GLU A 325 21.49 -1.58 -16.90
N GLY A 326 22.68 -1.16 -16.47
CA GLY A 326 23.79 -2.06 -16.17
C GLY A 326 23.62 -2.87 -14.88
N ASP A 327 22.81 -2.35 -13.95
CA ASP A 327 22.58 -2.89 -12.60
C ASP A 327 21.11 -2.74 -12.19
N ARG A 328 20.21 -2.94 -13.16
CA ARG A 328 18.78 -2.73 -12.98
C ARG A 328 18.22 -3.82 -12.04
N ALA A 329 17.56 -3.40 -10.98
CA ALA A 329 17.03 -4.28 -9.94
C ALA A 329 15.70 -3.74 -9.41
N MET A 330 14.77 -4.65 -9.07
CA MET A 330 13.46 -4.29 -8.50
C MET A 330 13.64 -3.56 -7.16
N LEU A 331 14.62 -4.00 -6.38
CA LEU A 331 15.07 -3.37 -5.14
C LEU A 331 16.57 -3.11 -5.26
N ASP A 332 17.05 -1.99 -4.74
CA ASP A 332 18.47 -1.75 -4.58
C ASP A 332 19.12 -2.81 -3.65
N GLU A 333 20.45 -2.88 -3.64
CA GLU A 333 21.17 -3.93 -2.92
C GLU A 333 20.95 -3.88 -1.40
N GLU A 334 20.83 -2.68 -0.82
CA GLU A 334 20.60 -2.52 0.61
C GLU A 334 19.21 -3.03 0.99
N GLU A 335 18.21 -2.62 0.22
CA GLU A 335 16.82 -3.00 0.42
C GLU A 335 16.61 -4.50 0.22
N PHE A 336 17.18 -5.07 -0.84
CA PHE A 336 17.08 -6.50 -1.10
C PHE A 336 17.75 -7.32 0.01
N SER A 337 18.94 -6.91 0.46
CA SER A 337 19.63 -7.56 1.58
C SER A 337 18.79 -7.55 2.86
N TRP A 338 18.09 -6.44 3.13
CA TRP A 338 17.15 -6.35 4.23
C TRP A 338 15.96 -7.31 4.06
N VAL A 339 15.36 -7.38 2.87
CA VAL A 339 14.26 -8.31 2.54
C VAL A 339 14.69 -9.77 2.76
N GLU A 340 15.86 -10.17 2.26
CA GLU A 340 16.41 -11.51 2.47
C GLU A 340 16.57 -11.82 3.96
N GLN A 341 17.13 -10.89 4.73
CA GLN A 341 17.30 -11.07 6.16
C GLN A 341 15.95 -11.22 6.88
N MET A 342 14.94 -10.42 6.52
CA MET A 342 13.60 -10.51 7.13
C MET A 342 12.88 -11.83 6.82
N LEU A 343 13.09 -12.39 5.63
CA LEU A 343 12.60 -13.72 5.26
C LEU A 343 13.35 -14.81 6.02
N ILE A 344 14.68 -14.75 6.07
CA ILE A 344 15.51 -15.70 6.84
C ILE A 344 15.09 -15.70 8.32
N ASP A 345 14.88 -14.51 8.90
CA ASP A 345 14.40 -14.36 10.27
C ASP A 345 13.01 -15.00 10.47
N ALA A 346 12.15 -14.98 9.46
CA ALA A 346 10.85 -15.66 9.54
C ALA A 346 10.99 -17.18 9.71
N GLY A 347 11.93 -17.79 8.98
CA GLY A 347 12.29 -19.20 9.15
C GLY A 347 12.86 -19.48 10.54
N ASN A 348 13.81 -18.64 10.99
CA ASN A 348 14.48 -18.80 12.28
C ASN A 348 13.50 -18.65 13.46
N ASP A 349 12.54 -17.75 13.33
CA ASP A 349 11.49 -17.49 14.32
C ASP A 349 10.37 -18.55 14.32
N GLY A 350 10.42 -19.52 13.40
CA GLY A 350 9.42 -20.57 13.29
C GLY A 350 8.03 -20.08 12.85
N ILE A 351 7.98 -19.04 12.02
CA ILE A 351 6.74 -18.53 11.43
C ILE A 351 6.08 -19.61 10.56
N GLU A 352 4.78 -19.84 10.74
CA GLU A 352 4.05 -20.87 10.01
C GLU A 352 3.56 -20.40 8.64
N HIS A 353 3.17 -19.12 8.53
CA HIS A 353 2.70 -18.53 7.28
C HIS A 353 3.44 -17.23 7.01
N VAL A 354 4.20 -17.18 5.93
CA VAL A 354 4.91 -15.98 5.48
C VAL A 354 4.16 -15.39 4.30
N LEU A 355 3.76 -14.13 4.43
CA LEU A 355 3.14 -13.31 3.40
C LEU A 355 4.20 -12.32 2.91
N VAL A 356 4.37 -12.21 1.60
CA VAL A 356 5.20 -11.19 0.96
C VAL A 356 4.27 -10.29 0.17
N GLY A 357 4.04 -9.07 0.64
CA GLY A 357 3.29 -8.07 -0.10
C GLY A 357 4.22 -7.34 -1.07
N SER A 358 3.79 -7.19 -2.32
CA SER A 358 4.48 -6.43 -3.36
C SER A 358 3.40 -5.80 -4.23
N SER A 359 3.60 -4.57 -4.69
CA SER A 359 2.60 -3.92 -5.55
C SER A 359 2.49 -4.66 -6.89
N LEU A 360 3.64 -5.05 -7.43
CA LEU A 360 3.74 -5.85 -8.63
C LEU A 360 3.76 -7.36 -8.38
N PRO A 361 3.11 -8.17 -9.22
CA PRO A 361 3.25 -9.63 -9.20
C PRO A 361 4.67 -10.12 -9.45
N TRP A 362 5.10 -11.08 -8.62
CA TRP A 362 6.35 -11.80 -8.83
C TRP A 362 6.21 -12.81 -9.96
N LEU A 363 5.20 -13.69 -9.91
CA LEU A 363 4.91 -14.66 -10.97
C LEU A 363 3.84 -14.13 -11.93
N MET A 364 4.18 -14.06 -13.21
CA MET A 364 3.32 -13.57 -14.29
C MET A 364 2.88 -14.70 -15.23
N PRO A 365 1.85 -14.48 -16.08
CA PRO A 365 1.53 -15.40 -17.16
C PRO A 365 2.77 -15.65 -18.02
N PRO A 366 3.12 -16.91 -18.36
CA PRO A 366 4.43 -17.23 -18.96
C PRO A 366 4.82 -16.41 -20.19
N ALA A 367 3.89 -16.19 -21.13
CA ALA A 367 4.22 -15.36 -22.31
C ALA A 367 4.50 -13.89 -21.98
N ILE A 368 3.85 -13.34 -20.95
CA ILE A 368 4.10 -11.97 -20.50
C ILE A 368 5.45 -11.92 -19.78
N HIS A 369 5.70 -12.88 -18.89
CA HIS A 369 7.00 -13.04 -18.22
C HIS A 369 8.17 -13.11 -19.21
N ASP A 370 8.08 -13.98 -20.22
CA ASP A 370 9.12 -14.15 -21.23
C ASP A 370 9.29 -12.91 -22.11
N LEU A 371 8.20 -12.21 -22.43
CA LEU A 371 8.24 -10.96 -23.19
C LEU A 371 8.99 -9.88 -22.43
N GLU A 372 8.72 -9.72 -21.14
CA GLU A 372 9.40 -8.76 -20.27
C GLU A 372 10.88 -9.08 -20.14
N GLY A 373 11.23 -10.34 -19.84
CA GLY A 373 12.64 -10.76 -19.75
C GLY A 373 13.39 -10.57 -21.07
N TRP A 374 12.77 -10.88 -22.21
CA TRP A 374 13.32 -10.63 -23.54
C TRP A 374 13.51 -9.14 -23.81
N ASN A 375 12.51 -8.31 -23.49
CA ASN A 375 12.60 -6.86 -23.66
C ASN A 375 13.75 -6.29 -22.81
N ALA A 376 13.82 -6.66 -21.53
CA ALA A 376 14.85 -6.22 -20.61
C ALA A 376 16.25 -6.54 -21.15
N GLU A 377 16.45 -7.76 -21.63
CA GLU A 377 17.74 -8.17 -22.20
C GLU A 377 18.08 -7.43 -23.51
N LEU A 378 17.08 -7.12 -24.35
CA LEU A 378 17.29 -6.32 -25.55
C LEU A 378 17.72 -4.89 -25.23
N VAL A 379 17.07 -4.22 -24.28
CA VAL A 379 17.45 -2.85 -23.89
C VAL A 379 18.88 -2.85 -23.34
N ARG A 380 19.19 -3.79 -22.44
CA ARG A 380 20.52 -3.92 -21.84
C ARG A 380 21.61 -4.19 -22.88
N ARG A 381 21.43 -5.21 -23.75
CA ARG A 381 22.43 -5.60 -24.76
C ARG A 381 22.68 -4.52 -25.81
N PHE A 382 21.65 -3.77 -26.16
CA PHE A 382 21.70 -2.76 -27.23
C PHE A 382 21.61 -1.33 -26.69
N GLN A 383 22.01 -1.11 -25.44
CA GLN A 383 21.99 0.20 -24.80
C GLN A 383 22.69 1.26 -25.67
N GLY A 384 22.05 2.42 -25.80
CA GLY A 384 22.53 3.53 -26.64
C GLY A 384 22.35 3.35 -28.16
N ARG A 385 22.05 2.13 -28.65
CA ARG A 385 21.83 1.83 -30.07
C ARG A 385 20.35 1.97 -30.46
N ARG A 386 20.06 2.02 -31.76
CA ARG A 386 18.68 2.19 -32.28
C ARG A 386 17.72 1.08 -31.82
N ILE A 387 18.19 -0.16 -31.77
CA ILE A 387 17.39 -1.32 -31.32
C ILE A 387 17.04 -1.17 -29.84
N GLY A 388 18.01 -0.84 -28.98
CA GLY A 388 17.76 -0.62 -27.54
C GLY A 388 16.77 0.51 -27.29
N ARG A 389 16.88 1.64 -28.01
CA ARG A 389 15.90 2.73 -27.91
C ARG A 389 14.49 2.36 -28.36
N TRP A 390 14.36 1.42 -29.30
CA TRP A 390 13.06 0.92 -29.74
C TRP A 390 12.48 -0.06 -28.72
N ALA A 391 13.30 -0.96 -28.17
CA ALA A 391 12.90 -1.86 -27.09
C ALA A 391 12.48 -1.06 -25.83
N GLU A 392 13.18 0.01 -25.51
CA GLU A 392 12.83 0.91 -24.41
C GLU A 392 11.47 1.59 -24.62
N LYS A 393 11.16 1.97 -25.86
CA LYS A 393 9.83 2.51 -26.18
C LYS A 393 8.73 1.46 -26.05
N ILE A 394 9.03 0.19 -26.28
CA ILE A 394 8.07 -0.89 -26.07
C ILE A 394 7.88 -1.12 -24.57
N ARG A 395 8.96 -1.04 -23.78
CA ARG A 395 8.91 -1.18 -22.32
C ARG A 395 7.94 -0.19 -21.70
N GLN A 396 8.13 1.11 -21.98
CA GLN A 396 7.30 2.23 -21.50
C GLN A 396 5.91 2.31 -22.16
N ALA A 397 5.55 1.41 -23.09
CA ALA A 397 4.27 1.49 -23.80
C ALA A 397 3.39 0.26 -23.60
N GLY A 398 3.91 -0.73 -22.87
CA GLY A 398 3.19 -1.93 -22.50
C GLY A 398 3.54 -2.36 -21.10
N ASP A 399 3.97 -1.40 -20.27
CA ASP A 399 4.15 -1.51 -18.82
C ASP A 399 4.97 -2.76 -18.44
N LEU A 400 6.07 -2.94 -19.18
CA LEU A 400 6.97 -4.08 -19.02
C LEU A 400 7.91 -3.82 -17.83
N GLU A 401 7.32 -3.77 -16.64
CA GLU A 401 7.99 -3.34 -15.42
C GLU A 401 7.70 -4.22 -14.19
N HIS A 402 7.09 -5.39 -14.39
CA HIS A 402 6.93 -6.37 -13.32
C HIS A 402 8.26 -7.03 -12.96
N TRP A 403 8.27 -7.92 -11.97
CA TRP A 403 9.47 -8.62 -11.52
C TRP A 403 10.23 -9.32 -12.66
N ALA A 404 9.55 -9.81 -13.70
CA ALA A 404 10.18 -10.45 -14.86
C ALA A 404 11.06 -9.48 -15.68
N ALA A 405 10.76 -8.19 -15.69
CA ALA A 405 11.60 -7.14 -16.27
C ALA A 405 12.89 -6.89 -15.47
N PHE A 406 13.03 -7.50 -14.28
CA PHE A 406 14.16 -7.41 -13.36
C PHE A 406 14.70 -8.81 -13.02
N PRO A 407 15.30 -9.53 -13.99
CA PRO A 407 15.56 -10.96 -13.88
C PRO A 407 16.42 -11.37 -12.67
N ASN A 408 17.44 -10.58 -12.33
CA ASN A 408 18.28 -10.86 -11.16
C ASN A 408 17.49 -10.76 -9.85
N SER A 409 16.60 -9.76 -9.71
CA SER A 409 15.74 -9.59 -8.55
C SER A 409 14.69 -10.68 -8.46
N PHE A 410 14.10 -11.07 -9.60
CA PHE A 410 13.18 -12.19 -9.71
C PHE A 410 13.81 -13.50 -9.22
N ASP A 411 15.00 -13.83 -9.72
CA ASP A 411 15.73 -15.04 -9.36
C ASP A 411 16.16 -15.03 -7.89
N ARG A 412 16.62 -13.87 -7.38
CA ARG A 412 17.04 -13.71 -5.99
C ARG A 412 15.88 -13.89 -5.01
N LEU A 413 14.70 -13.33 -5.31
CA LEU A 413 13.50 -13.53 -4.49
C LEU A 413 13.08 -15.01 -4.51
N GLY A 414 13.09 -15.64 -5.69
CA GLY A 414 12.81 -17.07 -5.82
C GLY A 414 13.76 -17.92 -4.99
N ALA A 415 15.06 -17.64 -5.05
CA ALA A 415 16.09 -18.40 -4.33
C ALA A 415 15.90 -18.35 -2.81
N VAL A 416 15.58 -17.18 -2.23
CA VAL A 416 15.33 -17.05 -0.79
C VAL A 416 14.00 -17.69 -0.38
N LEU A 417 12.92 -17.55 -1.18
CA LEU A 417 11.65 -18.23 -0.89
C LEU A 417 11.82 -19.76 -0.92
N GLU A 418 12.57 -20.27 -1.88
CA GLU A 418 12.86 -21.70 -1.94
C GLU A 418 13.77 -22.17 -0.79
N SER A 419 14.75 -21.38 -0.34
CA SER A 419 15.61 -21.76 0.80
C SER A 419 14.80 -21.88 2.10
N LEU A 420 13.86 -20.95 2.33
CA LEU A 420 12.87 -21.06 3.39
C LEU A 420 12.03 -22.33 3.23
N ALA A 421 11.54 -22.60 2.02
CA ALA A 421 10.68 -23.74 1.75
C ALA A 421 11.36 -25.11 1.92
N ARG A 422 12.69 -25.14 1.77
CA ARG A 422 13.55 -26.30 2.06
C ARG A 422 13.90 -26.45 3.54
N GLY A 423 13.60 -25.45 4.37
CA GLY A 423 13.95 -25.45 5.80
C GLY A 423 15.44 -25.19 6.07
N GLU A 424 16.11 -24.47 5.17
CA GLU A 424 17.54 -24.12 5.32
C GLU A 424 17.78 -23.10 6.46
N HIS A 425 16.73 -22.39 6.86
CA HIS A 425 16.75 -21.35 7.89
C HIS A 425 15.83 -21.68 9.07
N GLY A 426 15.68 -22.95 9.44
CA GLY A 426 14.81 -23.40 10.53
C GLY A 426 13.65 -24.28 10.06
N LYS A 427 12.55 -24.32 10.83
CA LYS A 427 11.37 -25.08 10.41
C LYS A 427 10.78 -24.40 9.17
N ALA A 428 10.69 -25.13 8.06
CA ALA A 428 10.07 -24.61 6.85
C ALA A 428 8.63 -24.13 7.14
N PRO A 429 8.23 -22.91 6.71
CA PRO A 429 6.86 -22.44 6.85
C PRO A 429 5.86 -23.43 6.21
N THR A 430 4.62 -23.47 6.67
CA THR A 430 3.56 -24.23 6.01
C THR A 430 3.25 -23.64 4.64
N SER A 431 3.21 -22.30 4.54
CA SER A 431 3.00 -21.59 3.28
C SER A 431 3.82 -20.31 3.18
N LEU A 432 4.24 -20.02 1.95
CA LEU A 432 4.84 -18.78 1.49
C LEU A 432 3.91 -18.19 0.44
N LEU A 433 3.27 -17.06 0.73
CA LEU A 433 2.26 -16.44 -0.13
C LEU A 433 2.76 -15.06 -0.57
N VAL A 434 3.05 -14.88 -1.86
CA VAL A 434 3.30 -13.57 -2.45
C VAL A 434 1.95 -12.96 -2.83
N LEU A 435 1.61 -11.82 -2.26
CA LEU A 435 0.38 -11.09 -2.49
C LEU A 435 0.70 -9.89 -3.40
N SER A 436 -0.04 -9.70 -4.49
CA SER A 436 0.17 -8.53 -5.36
C SER A 436 -1.07 -7.95 -6.02
N GLY A 437 -0.85 -6.83 -6.70
CA GLY A 437 -1.83 -5.98 -7.39
C GLY A 437 -1.47 -5.65 -8.85
N ASP A 438 -1.71 -4.39 -9.22
CA ASP A 438 -1.30 -3.71 -10.47
C ASP A 438 -2.02 -4.16 -11.77
N VAL A 439 -2.01 -5.45 -12.09
CA VAL A 439 -2.35 -5.97 -13.44
C VAL A 439 -3.84 -5.97 -13.82
N HIS A 440 -4.71 -5.37 -13.02
CA HIS A 440 -6.18 -5.38 -13.07
C HIS A 440 -6.78 -6.80 -13.26
N HIS A 441 -6.03 -7.85 -12.92
CA HIS A 441 -6.41 -9.24 -13.07
C HIS A 441 -6.29 -10.00 -11.75
N ALA A 442 -7.11 -11.04 -11.56
CA ALA A 442 -7.06 -11.89 -10.39
C ALA A 442 -6.68 -13.32 -10.79
N TYR A 443 -5.65 -13.88 -10.16
CA TYR A 443 -5.18 -15.23 -10.42
C TYR A 443 -4.40 -15.82 -9.23
N VAL A 444 -4.22 -17.14 -9.30
CA VAL A 444 -3.40 -17.91 -8.36
C VAL A 444 -2.41 -18.72 -9.19
N ALA A 445 -1.12 -18.58 -8.89
CA ALA A 445 -0.07 -19.42 -9.46
C ALA A 445 0.65 -20.16 -8.33
N GLU A 446 0.88 -21.46 -8.52
CA GLU A 446 1.61 -22.32 -7.60
C GLU A 446 2.94 -22.73 -8.22
N ILE A 447 4.00 -22.73 -7.42
CA ILE A 447 5.27 -23.33 -7.83
C ILE A 447 5.15 -24.85 -7.68
N VAL A 448 4.98 -25.54 -8.81
CA VAL A 448 4.94 -27.00 -8.91
C VAL A 448 6.28 -27.47 -9.46
N GLU A 449 6.93 -28.45 -8.83
CA GLU A 449 8.25 -29.04 -9.20
C GLU A 449 9.59 -28.46 -8.67
N PRO A 450 9.68 -27.61 -7.62
CA PRO A 450 10.97 -27.28 -7.04
C PRO A 450 11.46 -28.47 -6.18
N LYS A 451 12.65 -28.99 -6.50
CA LYS A 451 13.21 -30.18 -5.83
C LYS A 451 13.45 -29.90 -4.34
N GLY A 452 12.84 -30.72 -3.49
CA GLY A 452 13.16 -30.77 -2.06
C GLY A 452 12.47 -29.73 -1.18
N ILE A 453 11.50 -28.96 -1.69
CA ILE A 453 10.70 -28.07 -0.84
C ILE A 453 9.62 -28.85 -0.07
N THR A 454 9.24 -28.32 1.09
CA THR A 454 8.17 -28.87 1.95
C THR A 454 7.00 -27.91 2.14
N SER A 455 7.24 -26.60 2.00
CA SER A 455 6.21 -25.56 2.00
C SER A 455 5.45 -25.50 0.67
N ARG A 456 4.28 -24.87 0.69
CA ARG A 456 3.63 -24.39 -0.54
C ARG A 456 4.04 -22.96 -0.84
N ILE A 457 4.40 -22.65 -2.08
CA ILE A 457 4.71 -21.29 -2.53
C ILE A 457 3.66 -20.87 -3.56
N TYR A 458 2.96 -19.78 -3.27
CA TYR A 458 1.91 -19.24 -4.14
C TYR A 458 2.16 -17.77 -4.45
N GLN A 459 1.84 -17.39 -5.68
CA GLN A 459 1.50 -16.02 -6.07
C GLN A 459 -0.02 -15.88 -6.04
N LEU A 460 -0.53 -14.91 -5.29
CA LEU A 460 -1.93 -14.56 -5.18
C LEU A 460 -2.10 -13.10 -5.62
N THR A 461 -2.73 -12.90 -6.77
CA THR A 461 -2.93 -11.55 -7.32
C THR A 461 -4.40 -11.21 -7.28
N CYS A 462 -4.72 -10.03 -6.73
CA CYS A 462 -6.09 -9.49 -6.64
C CYS A 462 -6.04 -8.00 -6.91
N SER A 463 -6.11 -7.63 -8.19
CA SER A 463 -5.91 -6.25 -8.61
C SER A 463 -7.19 -5.41 -8.74
N PRO A 464 -8.29 -5.80 -9.43
CA PRO A 464 -9.40 -4.89 -9.67
C PRO A 464 -10.39 -4.87 -8.49
N VAL A 465 -10.07 -4.15 -7.40
CA VAL A 465 -11.02 -3.92 -6.30
C VAL A 465 -12.16 -3.01 -6.75
N HIS A 466 -11.82 -2.00 -7.54
CA HIS A 466 -12.78 -1.11 -8.19
C HIS A 466 -12.10 -0.54 -9.45
N ASN A 467 -11.92 -1.36 -10.48
CA ASN A 467 -11.34 -0.90 -11.76
C ASN A 467 -11.85 -1.79 -12.92
N GLU A 468 -11.82 -1.28 -14.15
CA GLU A 468 -12.18 -2.03 -15.36
C GLU A 468 -10.92 -2.58 -16.05
N VAL A 469 -11.02 -3.79 -16.61
CA VAL A 469 -10.01 -4.31 -17.54
C VAL A 469 -10.51 -4.12 -18.96
N PRO A 470 -9.83 -3.29 -19.79
CA PRO A 470 -10.17 -3.17 -21.20
C PRO A 470 -10.23 -4.53 -21.89
N HIS A 471 -11.26 -4.77 -22.69
CA HIS A 471 -11.48 -6.07 -23.36
C HIS A 471 -10.24 -6.63 -24.11
N PRO A 472 -9.38 -5.81 -24.78
CA PRO A 472 -8.14 -6.31 -25.37
C PRO A 472 -7.16 -6.93 -24.36
N MET A 473 -7.04 -6.37 -23.15
CA MET A 473 -6.18 -6.92 -22.10
C MET A 473 -6.72 -8.27 -21.61
N VAL A 474 -8.05 -8.41 -21.47
CA VAL A 474 -8.69 -9.70 -21.12
C VAL A 474 -8.29 -10.82 -22.09
N GLN A 475 -8.22 -10.53 -23.39
CA GLN A 475 -7.79 -11.52 -24.38
C GLN A 475 -6.29 -11.82 -24.27
N THR A 476 -5.47 -10.80 -24.01
CA THR A 476 -4.02 -10.95 -23.80
C THR A 476 -3.75 -11.86 -22.61
N PHE A 477 -4.42 -11.68 -21.47
CA PHE A 477 -4.29 -12.57 -20.32
C PHE A 477 -4.71 -14.00 -20.65
N LYS A 478 -5.85 -14.21 -21.34
CA LYS A 478 -6.30 -15.55 -21.74
C LYS A 478 -5.27 -16.27 -22.62
N ILE A 479 -4.63 -15.55 -23.54
CA ILE A 479 -3.57 -16.10 -24.39
C ILE A 479 -2.31 -16.37 -23.58
N GLY A 480 -1.92 -15.46 -22.69
CA GLY A 480 -0.74 -15.58 -21.83
C GLY A 480 -0.76 -16.79 -20.90
N TRP A 481 -1.95 -17.21 -20.46
CA TRP A 481 -2.16 -18.42 -19.65
C TRP A 481 -2.39 -19.71 -20.47
N SER A 482 -2.38 -19.65 -21.80
CA SER A 482 -2.72 -20.79 -22.64
C SER A 482 -1.62 -21.86 -22.64
N LYS A 483 -1.98 -23.15 -22.74
CA LYS A 483 -0.98 -24.24 -22.79
C LYS A 483 0.09 -24.08 -23.89
N PRO A 484 -0.23 -23.56 -25.10
CA PRO A 484 0.80 -23.27 -26.11
C PRO A 484 1.74 -22.14 -25.72
N ALA A 485 1.33 -21.21 -24.85
CA ALA A 485 2.19 -20.14 -24.33
C ALA A 485 3.13 -20.61 -23.22
N VAL A 486 2.84 -21.78 -22.62
CA VAL A 486 3.67 -22.45 -21.59
C VAL A 486 4.71 -23.38 -22.24
N ALA A 487 4.56 -23.71 -23.53
CA ALA A 487 5.34 -24.71 -24.26
C ALA A 487 6.35 -24.06 -25.20
#